data_AF-A0A4R5FMF0-F1
#
_entry.id   AF-A0A4R5FMF0-F1
#
_cell.length_a   1.000
_cell.length_b   1.000
_cell.length_c   1.000
_cell.angle_alpha   90.00
_cell.angle_beta   90.00
_cell.angle_gamma   90.00
#
_symmetry.space_group_name_H-M   'P 1'
#
loop_
_entity.id
_entity.type
_entity.pdbx_description
1 polymer ?
#
loop_
_entity_poly.entity_id
_entity_poly.type
_entity_poly.pdbx_seq_one_letter_code
_entity_poly.pdbx_strand_id
1 'polypeptide(L)'
;MNQDSEDVTGKPIGFYSPATELITNGRKKTGEPFDLTETGKFLDGIFAKVQSNSILFDTTDPKKKEVLKNLLTDDIFGLQDNDLKMVIDERLSPFLLNYYKTKLI
;
A
#
# COMPACT_ATOMS: atom_id res chain seq x y z
N MET A 1 3.45 2.35 -6.37
CA MET A 1 2.23 1.68 -5.88
C MET A 1 1.93 0.57 -6.85
N ASN A 2 1.70 -0.64 -6.35
CA ASN A 2 1.42 -1.82 -7.16
C ASN A 2 0.22 -1.52 -8.09
N GLN A 3 0.36 -1.81 -9.39
CA GLN A 3 -0.65 -1.50 -10.41
C GLN A 3 -1.88 -2.40 -10.30
N ASP A 4 -1.77 -3.51 -9.57
CA ASP A 4 -2.79 -4.57 -9.53
C ASP A 4 -3.66 -4.52 -8.25
N SER A 5 -3.55 -3.44 -7.46
CA SER A 5 -4.19 -3.26 -6.14
C SER A 5 -4.19 -4.52 -5.28
N GLU A 6 -3.00 -5.01 -5.01
CA GLU A 6 -2.77 -6.17 -4.17
C GLU A 6 -2.34 -5.76 -2.76
N ASP A 7 -2.57 -6.65 -1.80
CA ASP A 7 -2.03 -6.56 -0.46
C ASP A 7 -0.53 -6.88 -0.42
N VAL A 8 0.06 -6.83 0.78
CA VAL A 8 1.47 -7.15 1.01
C VAL A 8 1.84 -8.59 0.61
N THR A 9 0.86 -9.48 0.42
CA THR A 9 1.07 -10.88 0.00
C THR A 9 0.84 -11.12 -1.50
N GLY A 10 0.52 -10.07 -2.27
CA GLY A 10 0.23 -10.19 -3.69
C GLY A 10 -1.20 -10.66 -4.00
N LYS A 11 -2.15 -10.46 -3.07
CA LYS A 11 -3.55 -10.83 -3.29
C LYS A 11 -4.42 -9.61 -3.55
N PRO A 12 -5.42 -9.68 -4.46
CA PRO A 12 -6.34 -8.58 -4.69
C PRO A 12 -7.03 -8.10 -3.40
N ILE A 13 -7.08 -6.79 -3.20
CA ILE A 13 -7.73 -6.19 -2.01
C ILE A 13 -9.26 -6.10 -2.13
N GLY A 14 -9.82 -6.38 -3.31
CA GLY A 14 -11.26 -6.34 -3.58
C GLY A 14 -11.59 -6.35 -5.07
N PHE A 15 -12.88 -6.44 -5.39
CA PHE A 15 -13.37 -6.58 -6.76
C PHE A 15 -14.56 -5.67 -7.04
N TYR A 16 -14.64 -5.17 -8.27
CA TYR A 16 -15.74 -4.30 -8.68
C TYR A 16 -17.09 -5.03 -8.71
N SER A 17 -18.11 -4.34 -8.25
CA SER A 17 -19.49 -4.85 -8.23
C SER A 17 -20.23 -4.52 -9.53
N PRO A 18 -21.34 -5.21 -9.83
CA PRO A 18 -22.25 -4.84 -10.94
C PRO A 18 -22.70 -3.38 -10.89
N ALA A 19 -22.98 -2.87 -9.69
CA ALA A 19 -23.38 -1.48 -9.51
C ALA A 19 -22.25 -0.52 -9.91
N THR A 20 -21.00 -0.85 -9.58
CA THR A 20 -19.83 -0.05 -9.94
C THR A 20 -19.62 0.01 -11.45
N GLU A 21 -19.79 -1.12 -12.15
CA GLU A 21 -19.69 -1.17 -13.61
C GLU A 21 -20.74 -0.29 -14.28
N LEU A 22 -22.00 -0.35 -13.81
CA LEU A 22 -23.08 0.49 -14.31
C LEU A 22 -22.80 1.99 -14.08
N ILE A 23 -22.37 2.37 -12.88
CA ILE A 23 -22.09 3.79 -12.54
C ILE A 23 -20.90 4.33 -13.33
N THR A 24 -19.93 3.47 -13.66
CA THR A 24 -18.71 3.86 -14.37
C THR A 24 -18.81 3.67 -15.88
N ASN A 25 -20.01 3.35 -16.39
CA ASN A 25 -20.28 3.06 -17.80
C ASN A 25 -19.29 2.02 -18.39
N GLY A 26 -19.00 0.95 -17.64
CA GLY A 26 -18.14 -0.15 -18.08
C GLY A 26 -16.63 0.11 -17.98
N ARG A 27 -16.20 1.28 -17.47
CA ARG A 27 -14.77 1.55 -17.25
C ARG A 27 -14.16 0.64 -16.18
N LYS A 28 -14.94 0.24 -15.17
CA LYS A 28 -14.54 -0.66 -14.08
C LYS A 28 -15.43 -1.89 -14.12
N LYS A 29 -14.94 -3.02 -14.64
CA LYS A 29 -15.84 -4.16 -14.91
C LYS A 29 -16.04 -5.02 -13.68
N THR A 30 -17.23 -5.60 -13.58
CA THR A 30 -17.57 -6.51 -12.49
C THR A 30 -16.59 -7.67 -12.39
N GLY A 31 -16.11 -7.95 -11.17
CA GLY A 31 -15.19 -9.05 -10.90
C GLY A 31 -13.74 -8.75 -11.26
N GLU A 32 -13.43 -7.63 -11.90
CA GLU A 32 -12.04 -7.16 -12.00
C GLU A 32 -11.56 -6.67 -10.64
N PRO A 33 -10.28 -6.92 -10.29
CA PRO A 33 -9.66 -6.33 -9.13
C PRO A 33 -9.83 -4.81 -9.12
N PHE A 34 -9.87 -4.23 -7.93
CA PHE A 34 -9.72 -2.78 -7.82
C PHE A 34 -8.40 -2.35 -8.50
N ASP A 35 -8.39 -1.18 -9.11
CA ASP A 35 -7.20 -0.57 -9.71
C ASP A 35 -6.73 0.65 -8.88
N LEU A 36 -7.55 1.06 -7.90
CA LEU A 36 -7.38 2.25 -7.07
C LEU A 36 -7.01 3.53 -7.86
N THR A 37 -7.40 3.60 -9.14
CA THR A 37 -7.05 4.73 -10.03
C THR A 37 -7.81 6.02 -9.75
N GLU A 38 -8.80 5.97 -8.85
CA GLU A 38 -9.55 7.17 -8.46
C GLU A 38 -8.78 7.99 -7.42
N THR A 39 -8.65 9.28 -7.70
CA THR A 39 -8.05 10.26 -6.78
C THR A 39 -8.99 10.50 -5.58
N GLY A 40 -8.84 9.68 -4.55
CA GLY A 40 -9.54 9.83 -3.28
C GLY A 40 -8.67 10.47 -2.21
N LYS A 41 -9.29 11.21 -1.28
CA LYS A 41 -8.63 11.75 -0.08
C LYS A 41 -7.93 10.68 0.77
N PHE A 42 -8.35 9.42 0.63
CA PHE A 42 -7.73 8.28 1.27
C PHE A 42 -6.24 8.16 0.92
N LEU A 43 -5.89 8.35 -0.36
CA LEU A 43 -4.52 8.29 -0.85
C LEU A 43 -3.71 9.51 -0.40
N ASP A 44 -4.29 10.71 -0.52
CA ASP A 44 -3.65 11.96 -0.07
C ASP A 44 -3.35 11.95 1.43
N GLY A 45 -4.16 11.23 2.20
CA GLY A 45 -4.04 11.13 3.65
C GLY A 45 -2.99 10.13 4.13
N ILE A 46 -2.37 9.33 3.25
CA ILE A 46 -1.40 8.28 3.65
C ILE A 46 -0.13 8.91 4.21
N PHE A 47 0.33 8.43 5.36
CA PHE A 47 1.56 8.84 6.01
C PHE A 47 2.33 7.65 6.58
N ALA A 48 3.63 7.87 6.80
CA ALA A 48 4.50 6.97 7.54
C ALA A 48 4.98 7.68 8.82
N LYS A 49 4.88 6.99 9.96
CA LYS A 49 5.34 7.47 11.26
C LYS A 49 6.36 6.51 11.85
N VAL A 50 7.59 6.99 12.03
CA VAL A 50 8.65 6.24 12.71
C VAL A 50 8.32 6.15 14.21
N GLN A 51 8.28 4.93 14.72
CA GLN A 51 8.22 4.60 16.14
C GLN A 51 9.56 3.98 16.57
N SER A 52 9.77 3.76 17.87
CA SER A 52 11.06 3.32 18.40
C SER A 52 11.63 2.08 17.68
N ASN A 53 10.79 1.10 17.34
CA ASN A 53 11.21 -0.16 16.71
C ASN A 53 10.39 -0.53 15.46
N SER A 54 9.56 0.37 14.94
CA SER A 54 8.68 0.08 13.80
C SER A 54 8.35 1.34 13.01
N ILE A 55 7.87 1.17 11.78
CA ILE A 55 7.28 2.25 10.99
C ILE A 55 5.80 1.94 10.88
N LEU A 56 4.96 2.85 11.37
CA LEU A 56 3.52 2.78 11.20
C LEU A 56 3.15 3.49 9.89
N PHE A 57 2.55 2.75 8.98
CA PHE A 57 1.86 3.31 7.82
C PHE A 57 0.37 3.43 8.14
N ASP A 58 -0.22 4.61 7.92
CA ASP A 58 -1.63 4.86 8.20
C ASP A 58 -2.16 6.00 7.31
N THR A 59 -3.44 6.36 7.40
CA THR A 59 -4.07 7.47 6.70
C THR A 59 -4.83 8.39 7.65
N THR A 60 -4.87 9.67 7.32
CA THR A 60 -5.67 10.69 8.04
C THR A 60 -7.14 10.73 7.62
N ASP A 61 -7.55 9.90 6.64
CA ASP A 61 -8.93 9.88 6.16
C ASP A 61 -9.90 9.43 7.26
N PRO A 62 -10.91 10.24 7.65
CA PRO A 62 -11.89 9.86 8.65
C PRO A 62 -12.71 8.62 8.26
N LYS A 63 -12.78 8.30 6.96
CA LYS A 63 -13.46 7.11 6.42
C LYS A 63 -12.60 5.86 6.42
N LYS A 64 -11.35 5.89 6.92
CA LYS A 64 -10.44 4.73 6.96
C LYS A 64 -11.14 3.43 7.35
N LYS A 65 -11.90 3.44 8.46
CA LYS A 65 -12.58 2.24 8.97
C LYS A 65 -13.63 1.69 8.00
N GLU A 66 -14.32 2.57 7.28
CA GLU A 66 -15.31 2.17 6.28
C GLU A 66 -14.62 1.61 5.04
N VAL A 67 -13.53 2.25 4.60
CA VAL A 67 -12.73 1.75 3.47
C VAL A 67 -12.20 0.35 3.76
N LEU A 68 -11.49 0.17 4.89
CA LEU A 68 -10.88 -1.12 5.25
C LEU A 68 -11.91 -2.25 5.40
N LYS A 69 -13.11 -1.97 5.94
CA LYS A 69 -14.20 -2.96 6.03
C LYS A 69 -14.67 -3.50 4.69
N ASN A 70 -14.47 -2.76 3.61
CA ASN A 70 -14.87 -3.15 2.26
C ASN A 70 -13.72 -3.82 1.49
N LEU A 71 -12.55 -3.98 2.11
CA LEU A 71 -11.44 -4.71 1.55
C LEU A 71 -11.46 -6.17 2.01
N LEU A 72 -10.82 -7.03 1.25
CA LEU A 72 -10.63 -8.43 1.58
C LEU A 72 -9.51 -8.65 2.60
N THR A 73 -8.81 -7.57 2.99
CA THR A 73 -7.61 -7.60 3.82
C THR A 73 -7.41 -6.26 4.52
N ASP A 74 -6.81 -6.31 5.71
CA ASP A 74 -6.36 -5.14 6.46
C ASP A 74 -4.87 -4.83 6.21
N ASP A 75 -4.15 -5.73 5.53
CA ASP A 75 -2.70 -5.67 5.31
C ASP A 75 -2.35 -4.93 4.00
N ILE A 76 -2.96 -3.77 3.78
CA ILE A 76 -2.71 -2.93 2.58
C ILE A 76 -1.57 -1.92 2.77
N PHE A 77 -1.11 -1.76 4.02
CA PHE A 77 -0.10 -0.78 4.40
C PHE A 77 1.24 -1.46 4.64
N GLY A 78 1.95 -1.78 3.57
CA GLY A 78 3.28 -2.38 3.63
C GLY A 78 3.93 -2.52 2.26
N LEU A 79 5.05 -3.23 2.22
CA LEU A 79 5.77 -3.54 1.00
C LEU A 79 5.60 -5.03 0.70
N GLN A 80 5.43 -5.36 -0.58
CA GLN A 80 5.58 -6.73 -1.04
C GLN A 80 7.06 -7.12 -1.01
N ASP A 81 7.33 -8.43 -1.05
CA ASP A 81 8.69 -8.97 -0.93
C ASP A 81 9.68 -8.34 -1.92
N ASN A 82 9.26 -8.10 -3.17
CA ASN A 82 10.11 -7.48 -4.19
C ASN A 82 10.45 -6.02 -3.84
N ASP A 83 9.46 -5.23 -3.41
CA ASP A 83 9.65 -3.84 -3.02
C ASP A 83 10.48 -3.75 -1.73
N LEU A 84 10.23 -4.65 -0.77
CA LEU A 84 11.00 -4.75 0.47
C LEU A 84 12.46 -5.06 0.16
N LYS A 85 12.72 -6.03 -0.72
CA LYS A 85 14.06 -6.38 -1.17
C LYS A 85 14.76 -5.20 -1.83
N MET A 86 14.05 -4.47 -2.70
CA MET A 86 14.58 -3.26 -3.34
C MET A 86 14.99 -2.20 -2.30
N VAL A 87 14.14 -1.94 -1.29
CA VAL A 87 14.48 -1.00 -0.21
C VAL A 87 15.69 -1.46 0.60
N ILE A 88 15.77 -2.76 0.90
CA ILE A 88 16.90 -3.35 1.62
C ILE A 88 18.20 -3.17 0.82
N ASP A 89 18.18 -3.48 -0.47
CA ASP A 89 19.37 -3.49 -1.31
C ASP A 89 19.84 -2.07 -1.67
N GLU A 90 18.92 -1.18 -1.99
CA GLU A 90 19.25 0.15 -2.54
C GLU A 90 19.38 1.24 -1.48
N ARG A 91 18.73 1.09 -0.32
CA ARG A 91 18.71 2.12 0.73
C ARG A 91 19.38 1.63 2.01
N LEU A 92 18.90 0.51 2.55
CA LEU A 92 19.33 0.06 3.87
C LEU A 92 20.77 -0.46 3.86
N SER A 93 21.12 -1.34 2.92
CA SER A 93 22.44 -1.95 2.84
C SER A 93 23.55 -0.92 2.64
N PRO A 94 23.45 0.04 1.69
CA PRO A 94 24.46 1.09 1.53
C PRO A 94 24.60 1.98 2.77
N PHE A 95 23.48 2.33 3.41
CA PHE A 95 23.50 3.10 4.65
C PHE A 95 24.26 2.37 5.77
N LEU A 96 23.91 1.10 6.02
CA LEU A 96 24.54 0.30 7.08
C LEU A 96 26.03 0.09 6.80
N LEU A 97 26.40 -0.23 5.56
CA LEU A 97 27.80 -0.40 5.16
C LEU A 97 28.60 0.89 5.39
N ASN A 98 28.04 2.04 5.01
CA ASN A 98 28.71 3.32 5.22
C ASN A 98 28.81 3.66 6.72
N TYR A 99 27.73 3.47 7.48
CA TYR A 99 27.72 3.72 8.92
C TYR A 99 28.78 2.88 9.63
N TYR A 100 28.82 1.58 9.40
CA TYR A 100 29.77 0.70 10.07
C TYR A 100 31.22 0.88 9.59
N LYS A 101 31.45 1.25 8.32
CA LYS A 101 32.80 1.64 7.87
C LYS A 101 33.33 2.91 8.56
N THR A 102 32.45 3.83 8.93
CA THR A 102 32.84 5.17 9.40
C THR A 102 32.73 5.35 10.91
N LYS A 103 31.86 4.56 11.57
CA LYS A 103 31.48 4.76 12.98
C LYS A 103 31.69 3.58 13.90
N LEU A 104 32.07 2.40 13.40
CA LEU A 104 32.63 1.35 14.25
C LEU A 104 34.16 1.54 14.33
N ILE A 105 34.56 2.39 15.27
CA ILE A 105 35.88 2.40 15.91
C ILE A 105 35.61 2.29 17.41
#